data_AF-A0A094L7D7-F1
#
_entry.id   AF-A0A094L7D7-F1
#
_cell.length_a   1.000
_cell.length_b   1.000
_cell.length_c   1.000
_cell.angle_alpha   90.00
_cell.angle_beta   90.00
_cell.angle_gamma   90.00
#
_symmetry.space_group_name_H-M   'P 1'
#
loop_
_entity.id
_entity.type
_entity.pdbx_description
1 polymer ?
#
loop_
_entity_poly.entity_id
_entity_poly.type
_entity_poly.pdbx_seq_one_letter_code
_entity_poly.pdbx_strand_id
1 'polypeptide(L)'
;MKAKRGYRTPAMSTSLRVSPSVHGYRFDTALRKKAVANIFESINEESLQKLFKNSGDKKAEERAKIILATDQDLEEKTRALMALKQRQKDKLLQFLTFRKYSIKVH
;
A
#
# COMPACT_ATOMS: atom_id res chain seq x y z
N MET A 1 24.68 4.99 58.60
CA MET A 1 23.31 5.17 58.09
C MET A 1 23.35 5.08 56.56
N LYS A 2 22.64 4.12 55.95
CA LYS A 2 22.73 3.85 54.50
C LYS A 2 21.54 4.50 53.79
N ALA A 3 21.78 5.54 52.98
CA ALA A 3 20.74 6.28 52.29
C ALA A 3 20.11 5.42 51.16
N LYS A 4 18.78 5.27 51.19
CA LYS A 4 17.99 4.65 50.11
C LYS A 4 17.88 5.65 48.95
N ARG A 5 18.49 5.35 47.80
CA ARG A 5 18.23 6.09 46.56
C ARG A 5 16.81 5.79 46.08
N GLY A 6 15.93 6.79 46.14
CA GLY A 6 14.60 6.72 45.54
C GLY A 6 14.71 6.58 44.02
N TYR A 7 13.99 5.63 43.45
CA TYR A 7 13.84 5.49 42.00
C TYR A 7 13.05 6.69 41.47
N ARG A 8 13.71 7.62 40.79
CA ARG A 8 13.03 8.62 39.96
C ARG A 8 12.64 7.96 38.65
N THR A 9 11.35 7.82 38.39
CA THR A 9 10.82 7.49 37.07
C THR A 9 11.14 8.65 36.12
N PRO A 10 11.80 8.40 34.97
CA PRO A 10 12.05 9.46 34.01
C PRO A 10 10.73 9.90 33.40
N ALA A 11 10.40 11.19 33.53
CA ALA A 11 9.28 11.81 32.83
C ALA A 11 9.52 11.73 31.32
N MET A 12 8.84 10.79 30.65
CA MET A 12 8.91 10.63 29.20
C MET A 12 8.18 11.79 28.53
N SER A 13 8.87 12.50 27.64
CA SER A 13 8.31 13.54 26.78
C SER A 13 7.10 13.00 26.01
N THR A 14 5.96 13.69 26.06
CA THR A 14 4.72 13.35 25.35
C THR A 14 4.78 13.60 23.84
N SER A 15 5.92 14.05 23.32
CA SER A 15 6.17 14.14 21.88
C SER A 15 6.33 12.72 21.30
N LEU A 16 5.22 12.10 20.93
CA LEU A 16 5.14 10.81 20.25
C LEU A 16 5.80 10.89 18.87
N ARG A 17 7.13 10.88 18.83
CA ARG A 17 7.90 10.57 17.61
C ARG A 17 7.72 9.09 17.32
N VAL A 18 6.67 8.75 16.59
CA VAL A 18 6.42 7.41 16.06
C VAL A 18 7.30 7.19 14.84
N SER A 19 8.52 6.72 15.07
CA SER A 19 9.35 6.16 14.01
C SER A 19 9.14 4.63 13.98
N PRO A 20 8.84 4.01 12.82
CA PRO A 20 8.60 2.57 12.72
C PRO A 20 9.76 1.68 13.20
N SER A 21 10.96 2.26 13.36
CA SER A 21 12.18 1.55 13.76
C SER A 21 12.41 1.50 15.28
N VAL A 22 11.51 2.03 16.10
CA VAL A 22 11.68 1.97 17.57
C VAL A 22 11.26 0.58 18.06
N HIS A 23 12.25 -0.22 18.43
CA HIS A 23 12.05 -1.53 19.04
C HIS A 23 11.16 -1.40 20.29
N GLY A 24 9.96 -1.97 20.25
CA GLY A 24 9.01 -1.97 21.36
C GLY A 24 7.71 -1.18 21.14
N TYR A 25 7.61 -0.33 20.10
CA TYR A 25 6.34 0.30 19.74
C TYR A 25 5.54 -0.64 18.85
N ARG A 26 4.70 -1.49 19.45
CA ARG A 26 3.70 -2.26 18.71
C ARG A 26 2.66 -1.27 18.19
N PHE A 27 2.55 -1.14 16.87
CA PHE A 27 1.42 -0.46 16.26
C PHE A 27 0.13 -1.12 16.77
N ASP A 28 -0.68 -0.37 17.51
CA ASP A 28 -1.95 -0.87 18.01
C ASP A 28 -2.93 -1.00 16.85
N THR A 29 -3.00 -2.20 16.29
CA THR A 29 -3.90 -2.54 15.21
C THR A 29 -5.33 -2.78 15.69
N ALA A 30 -5.56 -2.93 17.00
CA ALA A 30 -6.89 -3.19 17.56
C ALA A 30 -7.81 -1.97 17.45
N LEU A 31 -7.25 -0.76 17.51
CA LEU A 31 -7.98 0.49 17.33
C LEU A 31 -7.99 1.01 15.89
N ARG A 32 -7.36 0.28 14.95
CA ARG A 32 -7.34 0.69 13.54
C ARG A 32 -8.78 0.63 13.00
N LYS A 33 -9.28 1.77 12.50
CA LYS A 33 -10.55 1.80 11.77
C LYS A 33 -10.53 0.72 10.70
N LYS A 34 -11.54 -0.16 10.71
CA LYS A 34 -11.73 -1.14 9.63
C LYS A 34 -11.80 -0.37 8.31
N ALA A 35 -11.10 -0.87 7.30
CA ALA A 35 -11.17 -0.28 5.97
C ALA A 35 -12.64 -0.28 5.53
N VAL A 36 -13.18 0.90 5.25
CA VAL A 36 -14.53 1.05 4.71
C VAL A 36 -14.48 0.54 3.28
N ALA A 37 -15.40 -0.36 2.93
CA ALA A 37 -15.55 -0.79 1.55
C ALA A 37 -16.00 0.41 0.70
N ASN A 38 -15.48 0.50 -0.52
CA ASN A 38 -15.96 1.46 -1.53
C ASN A 38 -15.89 2.96 -1.13
N ILE A 39 -14.75 3.42 -0.61
CA ILE A 39 -14.50 4.85 -0.29
C ILE A 39 -14.64 5.82 -1.49
N PHE A 40 -14.84 5.29 -2.70
CA PHE A 40 -14.99 6.05 -3.94
C PHE A 40 -16.40 5.96 -4.53
N GLU A 41 -17.37 5.42 -3.78
CA GLU A 41 -18.74 5.21 -4.28
C GLU A 41 -19.39 6.48 -4.83
N SER A 42 -19.19 7.62 -4.16
CA SER A 42 -19.77 8.91 -4.53
C SER A 42 -18.86 9.75 -5.43
N ILE A 43 -17.75 9.20 -5.92
CA ILE A 43 -16.73 9.96 -6.66
C ILE A 43 -16.84 9.67 -8.15
N ASN A 44 -16.90 10.73 -8.95
CA ASN A 44 -16.95 10.64 -10.41
C ASN A 44 -15.69 9.98 -10.97
N GLU A 45 -15.84 9.23 -12.06
CA GLU A 45 -14.74 8.54 -12.74
C GLU A 45 -13.56 9.46 -13.07
N GLU A 46 -13.84 10.62 -13.65
CA GLU A 46 -12.80 11.59 -14.05
C GLU A 46 -11.99 12.09 -12.85
N SER A 47 -12.66 12.29 -11.70
CA SER A 47 -12.00 12.73 -10.48
C SER A 47 -11.11 11.63 -9.91
N LEU A 48 -11.56 10.37 -9.98
CA LEU A 48 -10.79 9.22 -9.54
C LEU A 48 -9.57 8.98 -10.43
N GLN A 49 -9.72 9.08 -11.76
CA GLN A 49 -8.60 8.98 -12.69
C GLN A 49 -7.59 10.12 -12.48
N LYS A 50 -8.05 11.36 -12.29
CA LYS A 50 -7.19 12.52 -12.02
C LYS A 50 -6.43 12.36 -10.71
N LEU A 51 -7.06 11.83 -9.66
CA LEU A 51 -6.41 11.53 -8.39
C LEU A 51 -5.23 10.57 -8.58
N PHE A 52 -5.47 9.43 -9.25
CA PHE A 52 -4.43 8.43 -9.47
C PHE A 52 -3.31 8.95 -10.37
N LYS A 53 -3.65 9.69 -11.42
CA LYS A 53 -2.67 10.34 -12.30
C LYS A 53 -1.78 11.31 -11.54
N ASN A 54 -2.38 12.17 -10.69
CA ASN A 54 -1.63 13.14 -9.88
C ASN A 54 -0.77 12.48 -8.80
N SER A 55 -1.22 11.36 -8.24
CA SER A 55 -0.45 10.58 -7.26
C SER A 55 0.70 9.77 -7.87
N GLY A 56 0.72 9.61 -9.21
CA GLY A 56 1.65 8.74 -9.91
C GLY A 56 1.35 7.24 -9.78
N ASP A 57 0.24 6.85 -9.14
CA ASP A 57 -0.17 5.46 -8.99
C ASP A 57 -0.86 4.93 -10.26
N LYS A 58 -0.04 4.58 -11.25
CA LYS A 58 -0.48 3.98 -12.51
C LYS A 58 -1.27 2.68 -12.33
N LYS A 59 -0.98 1.91 -11.26
CA LYS A 59 -1.67 0.63 -11.01
C LYS A 59 -3.10 0.89 -10.54
N ALA A 60 -3.29 1.88 -9.68
CA ALA A 60 -4.62 2.29 -9.24
C ALA A 60 -5.42 2.89 -10.41
N GLU A 61 -4.79 3.68 -11.28
CA GLU A 61 -5.42 4.22 -12.49
C GLU A 61 -5.96 3.12 -13.41
N GLU A 62 -5.15 2.11 -13.76
CA GLU A 62 -5.57 1.00 -14.62
C GLU A 62 -6.74 0.20 -14.00
N ARG A 63 -6.69 -0.02 -12.68
CA ARG A 63 -7.78 -0.71 -11.97
C ARG A 63 -9.07 0.09 -11.95
N ALA A 64 -8.98 1.41 -11.77
CA ALA A 64 -10.14 2.30 -11.76
C ALA A 64 -10.89 2.24 -13.10
N LYS A 65 -10.15 2.28 -14.22
CA LYS A 65 -10.71 2.17 -15.58
C LYS A 65 -11.49 0.86 -15.78
N ILE A 66 -10.98 -0.26 -15.27
CA ILE A 66 -11.66 -1.57 -15.38
C ILE A 66 -12.94 -1.61 -14.53
N ILE A 67 -12.89 -1.08 -13.30
CA ILE A 67 -14.03 -1.14 -12.38
C ILE A 67 -15.16 -0.21 -12.83
N LEU A 68 -14.81 0.97 -13.32
CA LEU A 68 -15.75 2.02 -13.72
C LEU A 68 -16.30 1.85 -15.14
N ALA A 69 -15.74 0.95 -15.96
CA ALA A 69 -16.33 0.59 -17.24
C ALA A 69 -17.78 0.13 -17.05
N THR A 70 -18.73 0.99 -17.42
CA THR A 70 -20.17 0.85 -17.11
C THR A 70 -20.81 -0.33 -17.85
N ASP A 71 -20.26 -0.70 -19.00
CA ASP A 71 -20.86 -1.68 -19.92
C ASP A 71 -20.41 -3.12 -19.66
N GLN A 72 -19.50 -3.36 -18.71
CA GLN A 72 -18.97 -4.70 -18.42
C GLN A 72 -19.72 -5.39 -17.28
N ASP A 73 -20.05 -6.66 -17.51
CA ASP A 73 -20.58 -7.53 -16.47
C ASP A 73 -19.58 -7.73 -15.34
N LEU A 74 -20.08 -8.04 -14.13
CA LEU A 74 -19.24 -8.27 -12.96
C LEU A 74 -18.19 -9.38 -13.21
N GLU A 75 -18.57 -10.41 -13.98
CA GLU A 75 -17.67 -11.50 -14.40
C GLU A 75 -16.58 -11.04 -15.37
N GLU A 76 -16.87 -10.06 -16.22
CA GLU A 76 -15.89 -9.47 -17.13
C GLU A 76 -14.90 -8.59 -16.37
N LYS A 77 -15.40 -7.77 -15.43
CA LYS A 77 -14.57 -6.93 -14.55
C LYS A 77 -13.61 -7.79 -13.72
N THR A 78 -14.10 -8.87 -13.14
CA THR A 78 -13.25 -9.79 -12.35
C THR A 78 -12.20 -10.47 -13.21
N ARG A 79 -12.55 -10.94 -14.43
CA ARG A 79 -11.59 -11.48 -15.40
C ARG A 79 -10.52 -10.46 -15.79
N ALA A 80 -10.92 -9.22 -16.09
CA ALA A 80 -10.01 -8.14 -16.45
C ALA A 80 -9.04 -7.79 -15.30
N LEU A 81 -9.53 -7.74 -14.06
CA LEU A 81 -8.68 -7.52 -12.88
C LEU A 81 -7.69 -8.68 -12.65
N MET A 82 -8.11 -9.92 -12.87
CA MET A 82 -7.23 -11.09 -12.76
C MET A 82 -6.15 -11.09 -13.84
N ALA A 83 -6.51 -10.78 -15.09
CA ALA A 83 -5.56 -10.64 -16.19
C ALA A 83 -4.54 -9.52 -15.92
N LEU A 84 -5.00 -8.39 -15.37
CA LEU A 84 -4.12 -7.28 -14.98
C LEU A 84 -3.11 -7.72 -13.91
N LYS A 85 -3.58 -8.42 -12.87
CA LYS A 85 -2.71 -8.96 -11.80
C LYS A 85 -1.69 -9.95 -12.36
N GLN A 86 -2.10 -10.82 -13.28
CA GLN A 86 -1.21 -11.79 -13.91
C GLN A 86 -0.14 -11.10 -14.74
N ARG A 87 -0.51 -10.14 -15.59
CA ARG A 87 0.44 -9.35 -16.40
C ARG A 87 1.49 -8.63 -15.56
N GLN A 88 1.11 -8.13 -14.39
CA GLN A 88 2.06 -7.48 -13.47
C GLN A 88 3.08 -8.47 -12.89
N LYS A 89 2.65 -9.70 -12.57
CA LYS A 89 3.55 -10.77 -12.12
C LYS A 89 4.50 -11.20 -13.23
N ASP A 90 3.99 -11.38 -14.44
CA ASP A 90 4.80 -11.84 -15.58
C ASP A 90 5.88 -10.81 -15.93
N LYS A 91 5.55 -9.51 -15.92
CA LYS A 91 6.54 -8.43 -16.08
C LYS A 91 7.63 -8.50 -15.02
N LEU A 92 7.25 -8.70 -13.75
CA LEU A 92 8.22 -8.83 -12.66
C LEU A 92 9.14 -10.03 -12.88
N LEU A 93 8.58 -11.17 -13.27
CA LEU A 93 9.35 -12.38 -13.59
C LEU A 93 10.30 -12.14 -14.77
N GLN A 94 9.85 -11.47 -15.82
CA GLN A 94 10.70 -11.09 -16.96
C GLN A 94 11.89 -10.23 -16.52
N PHE A 95 11.69 -9.21 -15.69
CA PHE A 95 12.82 -8.41 -15.17
C PHE A 95 13.80 -9.25 -14.34
N LEU A 96 13.30 -10.20 -13.54
CA LEU A 96 14.14 -11.11 -12.76
C LEU A 96 14.91 -12.10 -13.63
N THR A 97 14.31 -12.60 -14.72
CA THR A 97 15.01 -13.49 -15.66
C THR A 97 16.04 -12.73 -16.48
N PHE A 98 15.74 -11.53 -16.98
CA PHE A 98 16.73 -10.70 -17.69
C PHE A 98 17.97 -10.38 -16.84
N ARG A 99 17.81 -10.21 -15.52
CA ARG A 99 18.95 -10.04 -14.60
C ARG A 99 19.87 -11.27 -14.55
N LYS A 100 19.35 -12.48 -14.80
CA LYS A 100 20.14 -13.72 -14.88
C LYS A 100 20.88 -13.87 -16.21
N TYR A 101 20.45 -13.18 -17.26
CA TYR A 101 21.11 -13.16 -18.58
C TYR A 101 22.06 -11.97 -18.75
N SER A 102 22.49 -11.35 -17.65
CA SER A 102 23.47 -10.25 -17.63
C SER A 102 24.83 -10.68 -18.19
N ILE A 103 24.93 -10.61 -19.52
CA ILE A 103 26.10 -10.31 -20.35
C ILE A 103 27.35 -11.21 -20.11
N LYS A 104 27.49 -12.26 -20.94
CA LYS A 104 28.82 -12.76 -21.31
C LYS A 104 29.36 -11.85 -22.43
N VAL A 105 30.12 -10.82 -22.07
CA VAL A 105 30.97 -10.11 -23.04
C VAL A 105 32.13 -11.05 -23.35
N HIS A 106 32.34 -11.39 -24.62
CA HIS A 106 33.52 -12.11 -25.09
C HIS A 106 34.71 -11.17 -25.19
#